data_AF-A0A8D0MQ66-F1
#
_entry.id   AF-A0A8D0MQ66-F1
#
_cell.length_a   1.000
_cell.length_b   1.000
_cell.length_c   1.000
_cell.angle_alpha   90.00
_cell.angle_beta   90.00
_cell.angle_gamma   90.00
#
_symmetry.space_group_name_H-M   'P 1'
#
loop_
_entity.id
_entity.type
_entity.pdbx_description
1 polymer ?
#
loop_
_entity_poly.entity_id
_entity_poly.type
_entity_poly.pdbx_seq_one_letter_code
_entity_poly.pdbx_strand_id
1 'polypeptide(L)'
;MEQIVYCQDQVYRGALQKVREKEAEEEKNRKSNQYFLSPAPSSDPSIAEIFQHLIAYHQEVGKRISSHIPLIIQFFILRTFGQQLQKSMLQLLQNKDQYDWLLRERSDTSDKRKFLKERLMRLNRALQAARGLQGTSPGNEDQPPSLTD
;
A
#
# COMPACT_ATOMS: atom_id res chain seq x y z
N MET A 1 -15.54 24.43 3.68
CA MET A 1 -16.62 23.90 4.54
C MET A 1 -16.36 24.17 6.01
N GLU A 2 -15.17 23.88 6.54
CA GLU A 2 -14.84 24.10 7.97
C GLU A 2 -14.89 25.56 8.46
N GLN A 3 -14.90 26.54 7.53
CA GLN A 3 -15.09 27.97 7.85
C GLN A 3 -16.55 28.33 8.15
N ILE A 4 -17.51 27.44 7.86
CA ILE A 4 -18.92 27.62 8.17
C ILE A 4 -19.21 26.92 9.49
N VAL A 5 -19.77 27.64 10.47
CA VAL A 5 -20.18 27.05 11.75
C VAL A 5 -21.50 26.31 11.56
N TYR A 6 -21.42 24.98 11.45
CA TYR A 6 -22.58 24.13 11.30
C TYR A 6 -22.35 22.76 11.93
N CYS A 7 -23.31 22.28 12.72
CA CYS A 7 -23.32 20.94 13.27
C CYS A 7 -24.74 20.40 13.30
N GLN A 8 -24.92 19.11 13.05
CA GLN A 8 -26.23 18.47 13.15
C GLN A 8 -26.65 18.36 14.62
N ASP A 9 -27.87 18.75 14.94
CA ASP A 9 -28.38 18.84 16.33
C ASP A 9 -28.19 17.58 17.16
N GLN A 10 -28.41 16.40 16.58
CA GLN A 10 -28.27 15.12 17.29
C GLN A 10 -26.82 14.87 17.74
N VAL A 11 -25.86 15.18 16.86
CA VAL A 11 -24.43 15.01 17.11
C VAL A 11 -23.95 16.08 18.10
N TYR A 12 -24.37 17.32 17.87
CA TYR A 12 -24.03 18.45 18.73
C TYR A 12 -24.52 18.26 20.16
N ARG A 13 -25.77 17.85 20.36
CA ARG A 13 -26.35 17.60 21.69
C ARG A 13 -25.55 16.54 22.46
N GLY A 14 -25.18 15.46 21.78
CA GLY A 14 -24.35 14.41 22.36
C GLY A 14 -22.94 14.89 22.73
N ALA A 15 -22.34 15.74 21.91
CA ALA A 15 -21.04 16.34 22.20
C ALA A 15 -21.10 17.31 23.39
N LEU A 16 -22.12 18.16 23.42
CA LEU A 16 -22.33 19.14 24.49
C LEU A 16 -22.57 18.45 25.84
N GLN A 17 -23.35 17.37 25.85
CA GLN A 17 -23.55 16.57 27.05
C GLN A 17 -22.22 16.00 27.57
N LYS A 18 -21.39 15.44 26.68
CA LYS A 18 -20.07 14.90 27.05
C LYS A 18 -19.12 15.96 27.60
N VAL A 19 -19.16 17.18 27.07
CA VAL A 19 -18.34 18.30 27.58
C VAL A 19 -18.76 18.64 29.01
N ARG A 20 -20.06 18.78 29.26
CA ARG A 20 -20.60 19.09 30.60
C ARG A 20 -20.33 17.98 31.62
N GLU A 21 -20.46 16.71 31.21
CA GLU A 21 -20.14 15.57 32.07
C GLU A 21 -18.65 15.56 32.46
N LYS A 22 -17.75 15.82 31.51
CA LYS A 22 -16.30 15.91 31.78
C LYS A 22 -15.95 17.06 32.72
N GLU A 23 -16.52 18.24 32.48
CA GLU A 23 -16.29 19.40 33.36
C GLU A 23 -16.80 19.15 34.79
N ALA A 24 -17.97 18.52 34.94
CA ALA A 24 -18.52 18.16 36.25
C ALA A 24 -17.65 17.11 36.98
N GLU A 25 -17.10 16.14 36.25
CA GLU A 25 -16.18 15.14 36.80
C GLU A 25 -14.83 15.75 37.22
N GLU A 26 -14.28 16.66 36.41
CA GLU A 26 -13.08 17.42 36.75
C GLU A 26 -13.28 18.31 37.97
N GLU A 27 -14.45 18.95 38.10
CA GLU A 27 -14.79 19.77 39.27
C GLU A 27 -14.92 18.92 40.54
N LYS A 28 -15.51 17.72 40.44
CA LYS A 28 -15.61 16.76 41.55
C LYS A 28 -14.23 16.26 41.99
N ASN A 29 -13.34 15.95 41.04
CA ASN A 29 -11.97 15.53 41.33
C ASN A 29 -11.14 16.67 41.94
N ARG A 30 -11.35 17.92 41.48
CA ARG A 30 -10.74 19.10 42.10
C ARG A 30 -11.21 19.29 43.54
N LYS A 31 -12.52 19.23 43.80
CA LYS A 31 -13.09 19.34 45.17
C LYS A 31 -12.58 18.26 46.13
N SER A 32 -12.33 17.04 45.63
CA SER A 32 -11.71 15.96 46.42
C SER A 32 -10.26 16.27 46.82
N ASN A 33 -9.53 17.04 46.01
CA ASN A 33 -8.14 17.47 46.28
C ASN A 33 -8.07 18.88 46.93
N GLN A 34 -9.19 19.57 47.08
CA GLN A 34 -9.30 20.96 47.54
C GLN A 34 -9.55 21.06 49.05
N TYR A 35 -8.88 20.26 49.87
CA TYR A 35 -8.73 20.59 51.29
C TYR A 35 -7.66 21.67 51.53
N PHE A 36 -6.98 22.18 50.49
CA PHE A 36 -5.78 23.01 50.67
C PHE A 36 -5.62 24.29 49.82
N LEU A 37 -6.52 24.71 48.91
CA LEU A 37 -6.34 25.97 48.17
C LEU A 37 -7.63 26.75 47.86
N SER A 38 -7.49 28.08 48.00
CA SER A 38 -8.45 29.20 47.92
C SER A 38 -9.32 29.27 46.65
N PRO A 39 -10.38 30.11 46.62
CA PRO A 39 -11.38 30.13 45.55
C PRO A 39 -10.81 30.65 44.22
N ALA A 40 -11.13 29.96 43.13
CA ALA A 40 -10.82 30.37 41.76
C ALA A 40 -11.66 31.60 41.33
N PRO A 41 -11.16 32.44 40.41
CA PRO A 41 -11.85 33.68 40.01
C PRO A 41 -13.18 33.39 39.32
N SER A 42 -14.20 34.14 39.71
CA SER A 42 -15.55 34.12 39.13
C SER A 42 -15.51 34.61 37.68
N SER A 43 -15.35 33.68 36.74
CA SER A 43 -15.65 33.91 35.33
C SER A 43 -17.16 34.08 35.16
N ASP A 44 -17.57 35.08 34.37
CA ASP A 44 -18.98 35.34 34.10
C ASP A 44 -19.67 34.07 33.58
N PRO A 45 -20.84 33.69 34.14
CA PRO A 45 -21.50 32.42 33.81
C PRO A 45 -21.86 32.33 32.32
N SER A 46 -22.17 33.45 31.67
CA SER A 46 -22.45 33.51 30.23
C SER A 46 -21.22 33.19 29.36
N ILE A 47 -20.03 33.61 29.77
CA ILE A 47 -18.79 33.32 29.04
C ILE A 47 -18.45 31.83 29.18
N ALA A 48 -18.65 31.25 30.37
CA ALA A 48 -18.44 29.82 30.61
C ALA A 48 -19.36 28.95 29.73
N GLU A 49 -20.64 29.33 29.56
CA GLU A 49 -21.57 28.62 28.67
C GLU A 49 -21.12 28.66 27.20
N ILE A 50 -20.66 29.83 26.71
CA ILE A 50 -20.14 29.96 25.33
C ILE A 50 -18.92 29.04 25.12
N PHE A 51 -18.03 28.93 26.11
CA PHE A 51 -16.88 28.03 26.01
C PHE A 51 -17.29 26.56 25.92
N GLN A 52 -18.28 26.10 26.70
CA GLN A 52 -18.80 24.73 26.59
C GLN A 52 -19.30 24.42 25.17
N HIS A 53 -20.04 25.35 24.57
CA HIS A 53 -20.55 25.22 23.21
C HIS A 53 -19.42 25.18 22.17
N LEU A 54 -18.39 26.01 22.35
CA LEU A 54 -17.23 26.04 21.47
C LEU A 54 -16.41 24.75 21.57
N ILE A 55 -16.21 24.22 22.78
CA ILE A 55 -15.49 22.95 23.00
C ILE A 55 -16.26 21.79 22.36
N ALA A 56 -17.59 21.75 22.52
CA ALA A 56 -18.43 20.74 21.89
C ALA A 56 -18.30 20.78 20.37
N TYR A 57 -18.34 21.97 19.77
CA TYR A 57 -18.13 22.15 18.33
C TYR A 57 -16.73 21.71 17.88
N HIS A 58 -15.69 22.11 18.62
CA HIS A 58 -14.31 21.77 18.32
C HIS A 58 -14.08 20.25 18.33
N GLN A 59 -14.65 19.53 19.31
CA GLN A 59 -14.54 18.08 19.39
C GLN A 59 -15.16 17.38 18.17
N GLU A 60 -16.32 17.84 17.71
CA GLU A 60 -16.99 17.25 16.54
C GLU A 60 -16.30 17.58 15.22
N VAL A 61 -15.79 18.82 15.08
CA VAL A 61 -14.93 19.20 13.96
C VAL A 61 -13.69 18.30 13.92
N GLY A 62 -13.03 18.09 15.06
CA GLY A 62 -11.85 17.24 15.17
C GLY A 62 -12.11 15.81 14.68
N LYS A 63 -13.22 15.19 15.11
CA LYS A 63 -13.62 13.84 14.68
C LYS A 63 -13.93 13.75 13.19
N ARG A 64 -14.63 14.74 12.65
CA ARG A 64 -14.96 14.78 11.22
C ARG A 64 -13.69 14.90 10.39
N ILE A 65 -12.82 15.85 10.72
CA ILE A 65 -11.57 16.10 9.97
C ILE A 65 -10.64 14.88 10.06
N SER A 66 -10.48 14.29 11.25
CA SER A 66 -9.63 13.11 11.42
C SER A 66 -10.11 11.90 10.62
N SER A 67 -11.40 11.81 10.34
CA SER A 67 -11.98 10.75 9.49
C SER A 67 -11.92 11.11 8.01
N HIS A 68 -12.28 12.34 7.65
CA HIS A 68 -12.41 12.77 6.25
C HIS A 68 -11.06 12.98 5.55
N ILE A 69 -10.05 13.56 6.21
CA ILE A 69 -8.74 13.81 5.56
C ILE A 69 -8.11 12.50 5.06
N PRO A 70 -7.97 11.44 5.87
CA PRO A 70 -7.40 10.18 5.40
C PRO A 70 -8.21 9.54 4.27
N LEU A 71 -9.56 9.63 4.32
CA LEU A 71 -10.43 9.10 3.27
C LEU A 71 -10.24 9.84 1.93
N ILE A 72 -10.10 11.17 1.97
CA ILE A 72 -9.81 11.98 0.78
C ILE A 72 -8.45 11.58 0.20
N ILE A 73 -7.41 11.49 1.04
CA ILE A 73 -6.07 11.09 0.63
C ILE A 73 -6.10 9.69 -0.02
N GLN A 74 -6.71 8.71 0.64
CA GLN A 74 -6.83 7.35 0.13
C GLN A 74 -7.59 7.30 -1.21
N PHE A 75 -8.68 8.05 -1.30
CA PHE A 75 -9.48 8.08 -2.52
C PHE A 75 -8.67 8.64 -3.70
N PHE A 76 -8.07 9.82 -3.55
CA PHE A 76 -7.35 10.47 -4.65
C PHE A 76 -6.02 9.80 -4.97
N ILE A 77 -5.18 9.54 -3.97
CA ILE A 77 -3.81 9.06 -4.18
C ILE A 77 -3.78 7.58 -4.53
N LEU A 78 -4.67 6.75 -3.98
CA LEU A 78 -4.63 5.32 -4.25
C LEU A 78 -5.64 4.93 -5.34
N ARG A 79 -6.92 5.26 -5.17
CA ARG A 79 -7.95 4.78 -6.09
C ARG A 79 -7.92 5.54 -7.42
N THR A 80 -8.08 6.86 -7.36
CA THR A 80 -8.18 7.67 -8.59
C THR A 80 -6.88 7.65 -9.35
N PHE A 81 -5.75 7.95 -8.70
CA PHE A 81 -4.45 7.92 -9.34
C PHE A 81 -4.08 6.52 -9.86
N GLY A 82 -4.35 5.45 -9.10
CA GLY A 82 -4.09 4.08 -9.56
C GLY A 82 -4.86 3.74 -10.84
N GLN A 83 -6.13 4.11 -10.92
CA GLN A 83 -6.92 3.94 -12.15
C GLN A 83 -6.39 4.80 -13.31
N GLN A 84 -5.99 6.04 -13.03
CA GLN A 84 -5.45 6.95 -14.04
C GLN A 84 -4.11 6.44 -14.56
N LEU A 85 -3.24 5.95 -13.68
CA LEU A 85 -1.97 5.33 -14.03
C LEU A 85 -2.18 4.12 -14.95
N GLN A 86 -3.09 3.21 -14.59
CA GLN A 86 -3.41 2.04 -15.44
C GLN A 86 -3.89 2.46 -16.83
N LYS A 87 -4.78 3.46 -16.91
CA LYS A 87 -5.25 4.00 -18.20
C LYS A 87 -4.10 4.60 -19.01
N SER A 88 -3.24 5.40 -18.38
CA SER A 88 -2.07 6.00 -19.04
C SER A 88 -1.06 4.95 -19.50
N MET A 89 -0.85 3.88 -18.73
CA MET A 89 0.02 2.76 -19.14
C MET A 89 -0.54 2.06 -20.38
N LEU A 90 -1.85 1.83 -20.45
CA LEU A 90 -2.48 1.26 -21.65
C LEU A 90 -2.42 2.23 -22.83
N GLN A 91 -2.58 3.53 -22.59
CA GLN A 91 -2.46 4.56 -23.62
C GLN A 91 -1.03 4.63 -24.19
N LEU A 92 0.00 4.44 -23.37
CA LEU A 92 1.39 4.37 -23.83
C LEU A 92 1.59 3.25 -24.85
N LEU A 93 0.94 2.10 -24.65
CA LEU A 93 0.93 0.97 -25.57
C LEU A 93 0.07 1.23 -26.83
N GLN A 94 -0.71 2.30 -26.93
CA GLN A 94 -1.42 2.57 -28.18
C GLN A 94 -0.51 3.18 -29.26
N ASN A 95 0.58 3.85 -28.86
CA ASN A 95 1.50 4.52 -29.76
C ASN A 95 2.47 3.53 -30.41
N LYS A 96 2.09 3.02 -31.59
CA LYS A 96 2.85 1.97 -32.26
C LYS A 96 4.27 2.38 -32.66
N ASP A 97 4.46 3.64 -32.99
CA ASP A 97 5.73 4.17 -33.49
C ASP A 97 6.84 4.18 -32.41
N GLN A 98 6.48 4.12 -31.13
CA GLN A 98 7.42 4.18 -30.01
C GLN A 98 7.74 2.81 -29.41
N TYR A 99 7.11 1.73 -29.90
CA TYR A 99 7.26 0.40 -29.32
C TYR A 99 8.69 -0.13 -29.37
N ASP A 100 9.34 0.00 -30.53
CA ASP A 100 10.70 -0.50 -30.73
C ASP A 100 11.70 0.18 -29.79
N TRP A 101 11.46 1.45 -29.48
CA TRP A 101 12.27 2.21 -28.53
C TRP A 101 11.95 1.83 -27.08
N LEU A 102 10.67 1.73 -26.71
CA LEU A 102 10.22 1.41 -25.34
C LEU A 102 10.60 -0.01 -24.90
N LEU A 103 10.51 -0.97 -25.82
CA LEU A 103 10.85 -2.37 -25.59
C LEU A 103 12.32 -2.67 -25.89
N ARG A 104 13.12 -1.64 -26.23
CA ARG A 104 14.54 -1.82 -26.47
C ARG A 104 15.23 -2.20 -25.18
N GLU A 105 15.76 -3.41 -25.19
CA GLU A 105 16.51 -3.91 -24.07
C GLU A 105 17.88 -3.23 -23.92
N ARG A 106 18.39 -3.20 -22.70
CA ARG A 106 19.77 -2.80 -22.43
C ARG A 106 20.75 -3.82 -23.04
N SER A 107 21.84 -3.32 -23.61
CA SER A 107 22.81 -4.13 -24.37
C SER A 107 23.42 -5.25 -23.53
N ASP A 108 23.76 -4.97 -22.27
CA ASP A 108 24.31 -5.93 -21.32
C ASP A 108 23.39 -7.14 -21.07
N THR A 109 22.08 -6.90 -21.02
CA THR A 109 21.05 -7.93 -20.80
C THR A 109 20.85 -8.77 -22.06
N SER A 110 20.92 -8.12 -23.24
CA SER A 110 20.98 -8.78 -24.55
C SER A 110 22.14 -9.76 -24.65
N ASP A 111 23.35 -9.32 -24.32
CA ASP A 111 24.56 -10.14 -24.48
C ASP A 111 24.58 -11.32 -23.50
N LYS A 112 24.15 -11.09 -22.25
CA LYS A 112 23.96 -12.18 -21.27
C LYS A 112 22.95 -13.21 -21.77
N ARG A 113 21.82 -12.79 -22.36
CA ARG A 113 20.83 -13.74 -22.91
C ARG A 113 21.42 -14.57 -24.05
N LYS A 114 22.15 -13.94 -24.97
CA LYS A 114 22.80 -14.65 -26.10
C LYS A 114 23.79 -15.68 -25.59
N PHE A 115 24.67 -15.30 -24.67
CA PHE A 115 25.65 -16.19 -24.06
C PHE A 115 24.99 -17.39 -23.36
N LEU A 116 23.94 -17.16 -22.57
CA LEU A 116 23.21 -18.23 -21.90
C LEU A 116 22.51 -19.16 -22.89
N LYS A 117 21.89 -18.62 -23.95
CA LYS A 117 21.29 -19.42 -25.02
C LYS A 117 22.32 -20.30 -25.72
N GLU A 118 23.50 -19.78 -26.03
CA GLU A 118 24.58 -20.56 -26.64
C GLU A 118 25.10 -21.66 -25.72
N ARG A 119 25.26 -21.37 -24.43
CA ARG A 119 25.65 -22.37 -23.44
C ARG A 119 24.60 -23.48 -23.33
N LEU A 120 23.32 -23.13 -23.32
CA LEU A 120 22.22 -24.09 -23.30
C LEU A 120 22.23 -24.97 -24.56
N MET A 121 22.43 -24.38 -25.75
CA MET A 121 22.54 -25.13 -27.00
C MET A 121 23.71 -26.12 -26.98
N ARG A 122 24.87 -25.71 -26.45
CA ARG A 122 26.03 -26.60 -26.28
C ARG A 122 25.74 -27.77 -25.33
N LEU A 123 25.07 -27.51 -24.21
CA LEU A 123 24.68 -28.55 -23.26
C LEU A 123 23.67 -29.53 -23.88
N ASN A 124 22.68 -29.03 -24.62
CA ASN A 124 21.71 -29.90 -25.30
C ASN A 124 22.38 -30.80 -26.35
N ARG A 125 23.34 -30.28 -27.11
CA ARG A 125 24.12 -31.09 -28.07
C ARG A 125 24.95 -32.16 -27.37
N ALA A 126 25.62 -31.82 -26.26
CA ALA A 126 26.38 -32.78 -25.48
C ALA A 126 25.49 -33.90 -24.91
N LEU A 127 24.30 -33.55 -24.43
CA LEU A 127 23.32 -34.51 -23.93
C LEU A 127 22.77 -35.42 -25.04
N GLN A 128 22.50 -34.88 -26.23
CA GLN A 128 22.10 -35.68 -27.39
C GLN A 128 23.22 -36.63 -27.85
N ALA A 129 24.46 -36.16 -27.90
CA ALA A 129 25.62 -36.99 -28.24
C ALA A 129 25.85 -38.10 -27.22
N ALA A 130 25.76 -37.81 -25.91
CA ALA A 130 25.87 -38.81 -24.86
C ALA A 130 24.78 -39.88 -24.93
N ARG A 131 23.54 -39.50 -25.30
CA ARG A 131 22.45 -40.45 -25.56
C ARG A 131 22.67 -41.28 -26.81
N GLY A 132 23.21 -40.68 -27.88
CA GLY A 132 23.56 -41.40 -29.12
C GLY A 132 24.66 -42.44 -28.91
N LEU A 133 25.65 -42.13 -28.06
CA LEU A 133 26.74 -43.05 -27.71
C LEU A 133 26.29 -44.23 -26.84
N GLN A 134 25.22 -44.08 -26.04
CA GLN A 134 24.62 -45.18 -25.28
C GLN A 134 23.84 -46.18 -26.16
N GLY A 135 23.54 -45.83 -27.41
CA GLY A 135 22.89 -46.73 -28.39
C GLY A 135 23.87 -47.59 -29.21
N THR A 136 25.18 -47.37 -29.08
CA THR A 136 26.22 -48.10 -29.81
C THR A 136 27.20 -48.75 -28.82
N SER A 137 26.81 -49.89 -28.25
CA SER A 137 27.76 -50.80 -27.61
C SER A 137 28.22 -51.84 -28.64
N PRO A 138 29.53 -52.14 -28.75
CA PRO A 138 30.05 -53.12 -29.70
C PRO A 138 29.73 -54.52 -29.19
N GLY A 139 28.86 -55.23 -29.90
CA GLY A 139 28.51 -56.61 -29.61
C GLY A 139 28.60 -57.44 -30.89
N ASN A 140 29.52 -58.40 -30.86
CA ASN A 140 29.68 -59.55 -31.76
C ASN A 140 30.59 -59.36 -32.97
N GLU A 141 31.90 -59.56 -32.77
CA GLU A 141 32.69 -60.42 -33.66
C GLU A 141 33.64 -61.26 -32.80
N ASP A 142 33.29 -62.52 -32.58
CA ASP A 142 34.23 -63.60 -32.24
C ASP A 142 33.63 -64.88 -32.85
N GLN A 143 34.31 -65.46 -33.85
CA GLN A 143 34.81 -66.86 -33.89
C GLN A 143 35.11 -67.29 -35.36
N PRO A 144 36.26 -67.94 -35.64
CA PRO A 144 36.73 -68.25 -37.00
C PRO A 144 36.10 -69.53 -37.59
N PRO A 145 36.10 -69.72 -38.92
CA PRO A 145 35.63 -70.97 -39.50
C PRO A 145 36.69 -72.08 -39.38
N SER A 146 36.24 -73.18 -38.78
CA SER A 146 36.91 -74.48 -38.72
C SER A 146 37.02 -75.15 -40.09
N LEU A 147 38.19 -75.75 -40.34
CA LEU A 147 38.46 -76.73 -41.38
C LEU A 147 37.55 -77.96 -41.24
N THR A 148 36.96 -78.42 -42.35
CA THR A 148 36.69 -79.83 -42.65
C THR A 148 36.74 -80.06 -44.16
N ASP A 149 37.49 -81.10 -44.50
CA ASP A 149 37.83 -81.75 -45.80
C ASP A 149 36.99 -81.48 -47.05
#